data_AF-A0AAU0RJ65-F1
#
_entry.id   AF-A0AAU0RJ65-F1
#
_cell.length_a   1.000
_cell.length_b   1.000
_cell.length_c   1.000
_cell.angle_alpha   90.00
_cell.angle_beta   90.00
_cell.angle_gamma   90.00
#
_symmetry.space_group_name_H-M   'P 1'
#
loop_
_entity.id
_entity.type
_entity.pdbx_description
1 polymer ?
#
loop_
_entity_poly.entity_id
_entity_poly.type
_entity_poly.pdbx_seq_one_letter_code
_entity_poly.pdbx_strand_id
1 'polypeptide(L)' 'MPSPIFISLLESSRMEQQQISIYITHATLQGIVSNLYPEAVELRTHDGKRCVVALDKIEAIITL' A
#
# COMPACT_ATOMS: atom_id res chain seq x y z
N MET A 1 12.78 1.05 9.74
CA MET A 1 12.31 2.10 8.81
C MET A 1 12.08 1.47 7.46
N PRO A 2 10.93 1.71 6.81
CA PRO A 2 10.68 1.19 5.46
C PRO A 2 11.74 1.71 4.49
N SER A 3 12.14 0.87 3.53
CA SER A 3 13.14 1.26 2.53
C SER A 3 12.62 2.46 1.72
N PRO A 4 13.47 3.45 1.41
CA PRO A 4 13.09 4.60 0.59
C PRO A 4 12.41 4.24 -0.73
N ILE A 5 12.78 3.09 -1.31
CA ILE A 5 12.20 2.57 -2.56
C ILE A 5 10.72 2.21 -2.38
N PHE A 6 10.33 1.62 -1.25
CA PHE A 6 8.94 1.26 -0.98
C PHE A 6 8.06 2.50 -0.83
N ILE A 7 8.58 3.53 -0.16
CA ILE A 7 7.88 4.80 0.01
C ILE A 7 7.66 5.47 -1.34
N SER A 8 8.70 5.59 -2.17
CA SER A 8 8.57 6.18 -3.50
C SER A 8 7.57 5.41 -4.37
N LEU A 9 7.56 4.08 -4.32
CA LEU A 9 6.59 3.28 -5.06
C LEU A 9 5.16 3.54 -4.59
N LEU A 10 4.91 3.57 -3.27
CA LEU A 10 3.59 3.89 -2.71
C LEU A 10 3.13 5.31 -3.07
N GLU A 11 4.04 6.29 -3.06
CA GLU A 11 3.75 7.65 -3.49
C GLU A 11 3.39 7.73 -4.98
N SER A 12 4.18 7.10 -5.84
CA SER A 12 3.89 7.01 -7.28
C SER A 12 2.53 6.36 -7.54
N SER A 13 2.28 5.19 -6.93
CA SER A 13 0.99 4.50 -7.08
C SER A 13 -0.19 5.33 -6.57
N ARG A 14 -0.02 6.12 -5.51
CA ARG A 14 -1.04 7.06 -5.03
C ARG A 14 -1.34 8.15 -6.07
N MET A 15 -0.31 8.78 -6.61
CA MET A 15 -0.45 9.87 -7.58
C MET A 15 -1.10 9.40 -8.88
N GLU A 16 -0.73 8.20 -9.34
CA GLU A 16 -1.24 7.61 -10.57
C GLU A 16 -2.59 6.89 -10.38
N GLN A 17 -3.09 6.80 -9.15
CA GLN A 17 -4.24 5.97 -8.79
C GLN A 17 -4.08 4.51 -9.27
N GLN A 18 -2.84 4.02 -9.30
CA GLN A 18 -2.52 2.68 -9.76
C GLN A 18 -2.99 1.65 -8.74
N GLN A 19 -3.55 0.55 -9.24
CA GLN A 19 -3.93 -0.57 -8.41
C GLN A 19 -2.69 -1.38 -8.00
N ILE A 20 -2.58 -1.67 -6.71
CA ILE A 20 -1.49 -2.45 -6.14
C ILE A 20 -2.00 -3.59 -5.27
N SER A 21 -1.15 -4.59 -5.09
CA SER A 21 -1.30 -5.66 -4.12
C SER A 21 -0.19 -5.56 -3.08
N ILE A 22 -0.56 -5.42 -1.80
CA ILE A 22 0.34 -5.43 -0.66
C ILE A 22 0.28 -6.80 -0.01
N TYR A 23 1.45 -7.42 0.15
CA TYR A 23 1.61 -8.69 0.86
C TYR A 23 2.07 -8.40 2.29
N ILE A 24 1.34 -8.99 3.23
CA ILE A 24 1.67 -9.01 4.65
C ILE A 24 1.60 -10.46 5.13
N THR A 25 2.09 -10.72 6.33
CA THR A 25 2.08 -12.07 6.90
C THR A 25 0.66 -12.67 6.86
N HIS A 26 0.52 -13.79 6.14
CA HIS A 26 -0.72 -14.55 5.93
C HIS A 26 -1.88 -13.82 5.22
N ALA A 27 -1.64 -12.67 4.60
CA ALA A 27 -2.70 -11.96 3.87
C ALA A 27 -2.18 -11.14 2.68
N THR A 28 -3.07 -10.93 1.70
CA THR A 28 -2.85 -10.01 0.60
C THR A 28 -3.97 -8.99 0.57
N LEU A 29 -3.62 -7.71 0.48
CA LEU A 29 -4.55 -6.60 0.40
C LEU A 29 -4.39 -5.93 -0.94
N GLN A 30 -5.48 -5.83 -1.70
CA GLN A 30 -5.48 -5.26 -3.03
C GLN A 30 -6.36 -4.00 -3.07
N GLY A 31 -5.84 -2.94 -3.66
CA GLY A 31 -6.55 -1.67 -3.75
C GLY A 31 -5.70 -0.56 -4.34
N ILE A 32 -6.19 0.67 -4.22
CA ILE A 32 -5.47 1.87 -4.62
C ILE A 32 -5.00 2.57 -3.36
N VAL A 33 -3.77 3.09 -3.36
CA VAL A 33 -3.28 3.92 -2.26
C VAL A 33 -4.10 5.20 -2.20
N SER A 34 -4.87 5.38 -1.12
CA SER A 34 -5.65 6.60 -0.87
C SER A 34 -4.86 7.60 -0.05
N ASN A 35 -4.01 7.13 0.87
CA ASN A 35 -3.15 7.99 1.67
C ASN A 35 -1.85 7.28 2.08
N LEU A 36 -0.82 8.07 2.37
CA LEU A 36 0.45 7.61 2.90
C LEU A 36 0.81 8.44 4.14
N TYR A 37 0.88 7.75 5.28
CA TYR A 37 1.26 8.32 6.58
C TYR A 37 2.74 8.01 6.85
N PRO A 38 3.38 8.64 7.87
CA PRO A 38 4.78 8.37 8.20
C PRO A 38 5.10 6.89 8.46
N GLU A 39 4.16 6.13 9.04
CA GLU A 39 4.38 4.72 9.43
C GLU A 39 3.33 3.75 8.89
N ALA A 40 2.40 4.22 8.06
CA ALA A 40 1.32 3.39 7.53
C ALA A 40 0.90 3.83 6.13
N VAL A 41 0.29 2.92 5.38
CA VAL A 41 -0.38 3.19 4.12
C VAL A 41 -1.87 2.89 4.24
N GLU A 42 -2.70 3.76 3.66
CA GLU A 42 -4.13 3.52 3.52
C GLU A 42 -4.44 3.06 2.09
N LEU A 43 -5.10 1.92 1.98
CA LEU A 43 -5.66 1.41 0.74
C LEU A 43 -7.16 1.60 0.72
N ARG A 44 -7.70 2.04 -0.41
CA ARG A 44 -9.11 1.88 -0.75
C ARG A 44 -9.27 0.62 -1.58
N THR A 45 -10.00 -0.35 -1.03
CA THR A 45 -10.28 -1.63 -1.69
C THR A 45 -11.39 -1.49 -2.72
N HIS A 46 -11.53 -2.51 -3.58
CA HIS A 46 -12.55 -2.52 -4.65
C HIS A 46 -13.99 -2.47 -4.11
N ASP A 47 -14.25 -2.99 -2.91
CA ASP A 47 -15.54 -2.97 -2.24
C ASP A 47 -15.81 -1.65 -1.48
N GLY A 48 -14.95 -0.63 -1.70
CA GLY A 48 -15.09 0.70 -1.12
C GLY A 48 -14.64 0.80 0.34
N LYS A 49 -14.13 -0.28 0.94
CA LYS A 49 -13.56 -0.23 2.29
C LYS A 49 -12.21 0.46 2.29
N ARG A 50 -11.79 0.89 3.49
CA ARG A 50 -10.46 1.43 3.73
C ARG A 50 -9.70 0.51 4.67
N CYS A 51 -8.48 0.19 4.30
CA CYS A 51 -7.58 -0.64 5.08
C CYS A 51 -6.31 0.14 5.36
N VAL A 52 -5.88 0.19 6.62
CA VAL A 52 -4.63 0.82 7.02
C VAL A 52 -3.63 -0.28 7.35
N VAL A 53 -2.46 -0.24 6.71
CA VAL A 53 -1.39 -1.22 6.86
C VAL A 53 -0.15 -0.52 7.37
N ALA A 54 0.41 -1.01 8.47
CA ALA A 54 1.67 -0.49 8.98
C ALA A 54 2.82 -0.87 8.03
N LEU A 55 3.70 0.09 7.73
CA LEU A 55 4.75 -0.08 6.73
C LEU A 55 5.78 -1.13 7.12
N ASP A 56 5.98 -1.34 8.43
CA ASP A 56 6.87 -2.37 8.97
C ASP A 56 6.34 -3.81 8.79
N LYS A 57 5.06 -3.96 8.41
CA LYS A 57 4.43 -5.27 8.13
C LYS A 57 4.40 -5.63 6.65
N ILE A 58 4.80 -4.72 5.77
CA ILE A 58 4.78 -4.96 4.33
C ILE A 58 5.97 -5.82 3.95
N GLU A 59 5.69 -6.98 3.35
CA GLU A 59 6.69 -7.92 2.87
C GLU A 59 6.99 -7.69 1.38
N ALA A 60 5.97 -7.35 0.58
CA ALA A 60 6.11 -7.04 -0.84
C ALA A 60 4.97 -6.14 -1.35
N ILE A 61 5.24 -5.42 -2.43
CA ILE A 61 4.25 -4.65 -3.20
C ILE A 61 4.36 -5.04 -4.66
N ILE A 62 3.23 -5.34 -5.29
CA ILE A 62 3.14 -5.65 -6.73
C ILE A 62 2.18 -4.66 -7.37
N THR A 63 2.64 -4.02 -8.44
CA THR A 63 1.82 -3.18 -9.32
C THR A 63 1.09 -4.06 -10.34
N LEU A 64 -0.19 -3.77 -10.57
CA LEU A 64 -1.04 -4.49 -11.53
C LEU A 64 -1.26 -3.68 -12.81
#